data_AF-A0A956MJJ6-F1
#
_entry.id   AF-A0A956MJJ6-F1
#
_cell.length_a   1.000
_cell.length_b   1.000
_cell.length_c   1.000
_cell.angle_alpha   90.00
_cell.angle_beta   90.00
_cell.angle_gamma   90.00
#
_symmetry.space_group_name_H-M   'P 1'
#
loop_
_entity.id
_entity.type
_entity.pdbx_description
1 polymer ?
#
loop_
_entity_poly.entity_id
_entity_poly.type
_entity_poly.pdbx_seq_one_letter_code
_entity_poly.pdbx_strand_id
1 'polypeptide(L)'
;ALVGLPGDDFGLGAVMVFERSGGAWTAASDRLVGDEPAGLDAITGDQVDCGTDGKAAIFDCQQVDILSFLPVQQIGGSRGVEVNDVWGWTDPESGREYALVGRYDGTSFIDITNPGAPRYLGNLALHEGA
;
A
#
# COMPACT_ATOMS: atom_id res chain seq x y z
N ALA A 1 -9.23 31.41 -2.48
CA ALA A 1 -9.10 30.59 -3.70
C ALA A 1 -8.66 29.20 -3.30
N LEU A 2 -8.98 28.19 -4.12
CA LEU A 2 -8.54 26.81 -3.92
C LEU A 2 -7.70 26.40 -5.13
N VAL A 3 -6.61 25.69 -4.88
CA VAL A 3 -5.74 25.13 -5.92
C VAL A 3 -5.63 23.63 -5.70
N GLY A 4 -5.98 22.85 -6.72
CA GLY A 4 -5.84 21.40 -6.70
C GLY A 4 -4.41 20.98 -7.02
N LEU A 5 -3.92 19.99 -6.28
CA LEU A 5 -2.60 19.37 -6.41
C LEU A 5 -2.81 17.88 -6.73
N PRO A 6 -3.20 17.51 -7.96
CA PRO A 6 -3.65 16.14 -8.27
C PRO A 6 -2.57 15.07 -8.15
N GLY A 7 -1.28 15.43 -8.26
CA GLY A 7 -0.16 14.50 -8.09
C GLY A 7 0.37 14.41 -6.65
N ASP A 8 -0.16 15.21 -5.72
CA ASP A 8 0.25 15.14 -4.31
C ASP A 8 -0.40 13.95 -3.61
N ASP A 9 0.05 13.62 -2.39
CA ASP A 9 -0.48 12.49 -1.60
C ASP A 9 -0.42 11.16 -2.38
N PHE A 10 0.73 10.88 -3.00
CA PHE A 10 0.95 9.70 -3.86
C PHE A 10 -0.11 9.54 -4.96
N GLY A 11 -0.53 10.66 -5.56
CA GLY A 11 -1.51 10.67 -6.65
C GLY A 11 -2.98 10.61 -6.21
N LEU A 12 -3.27 10.56 -4.90
CA LEU A 12 -4.63 10.72 -4.38
C LEU A 12 -5.12 12.16 -4.46
N GLY A 13 -4.19 13.11 -4.49
CA GLY A 13 -4.42 14.52 -4.65
C GLY A 13 -4.65 15.26 -3.33
N ALA A 14 -4.31 16.54 -3.34
CA ALA A 14 -4.54 17.47 -2.24
C ALA A 14 -5.11 18.81 -2.73
N VAL A 15 -5.57 19.63 -1.80
CA VAL A 15 -6.06 20.99 -2.07
C VAL A 15 -5.36 21.99 -1.15
N MET A 16 -4.91 23.11 -1.71
CA MET A 16 -4.37 24.24 -0.95
C MET A 16 -5.36 25.40 -0.93
N VAL A 17 -5.55 25.99 0.25
CA VAL A 17 -6.37 27.20 0.43
C VAL A 17 -5.48 28.44 0.37
N PHE A 18 -5.86 29.40 -0.46
CA PHE A 18 -5.20 30.70 -0.56
C PHE A 18 -6.15 31.82 -0.18
N GLU A 19 -5.68 32.71 0.68
CA GLU A 19 -6.40 33.92 1.07
C GLU A 19 -5.73 35.16 0.46
N ARG A 20 -6.56 36.16 0.14
CA ARG A 20 -6.07 37.44 -0.38
C ARG A 20 -6.29 38.52 0.66
N SER A 21 -5.20 39.14 1.11
CA SER A 21 -5.26 40.29 2.03
C SER A 21 -4.25 41.36 1.57
N GLY A 22 -4.63 42.64 1.65
CA GLY A 22 -3.75 43.75 1.27
C GLY A 22 -3.21 43.72 -0.17
N GLY A 23 -3.88 43.00 -1.07
CA GLY A 23 -3.45 42.83 -2.46
C GLY A 23 -2.54 41.61 -2.72
N ALA A 24 -2.01 40.96 -1.67
CA ALA A 24 -1.16 39.78 -1.75
C ALA A 24 -1.95 38.48 -1.51
N TRP A 25 -1.44 37.36 -2.05
CA TRP A 25 -1.96 36.02 -1.80
C TRP A 25 -1.03 35.27 -0.84
N THR A 26 -1.60 34.58 0.14
CA THR A 26 -0.88 33.72 1.08
C THR A 26 -1.59 32.38 1.23
N ALA A 27 -0.82 31.30 1.40
CA ALA A 27 -1.38 30.01 1.80
C ALA A 27 -2.00 30.16 3.20
N ALA A 28 -3.26 29.79 3.33
CA ALA A 28 -4.07 29.98 4.54
C ALA A 28 -4.17 28.71 5.39
N SER A 29 -3.75 27.57 4.85
CA SER A 29 -3.76 26.28 5.53
C SER A 29 -2.57 25.43 5.07
N ASP A 30 -2.28 24.38 5.84
CA ASP A 30 -1.60 23.20 5.31
C ASP A 30 -2.44 22.57 4.19
N ARG A 31 -1.85 21.62 3.46
CA ARG A 31 -2.58 20.90 2.42
C ARG A 31 -3.76 20.12 3.02
N LEU A 32 -4.91 20.25 2.39
CA LEU A 32 -6.11 19.48 2.71
C LEU A 32 -6.10 18.21 1.87
N VAL A 33 -6.14 17.06 2.53
CA VAL A 33 -6.26 15.74 1.88
C VAL A 33 -7.64 15.17 2.14
N GLY A 34 -8.12 14.29 1.25
CA GLY A 34 -9.38 13.58 1.44
C GLY A 34 -9.28 12.46 2.48
N ASP A 35 -10.40 11.81 2.78
CA ASP A 35 -10.42 10.60 3.62
C ASP A 35 -9.63 9.46 2.97
N GLU A 36 -9.21 8.48 3.79
CA GLU A 36 -8.91 7.08 3.36
C GLU A 36 -9.48 6.71 1.99
N PRO A 37 -8.75 6.57 0.85
CA PRO A 37 -9.34 5.77 -0.21
C PRO A 37 -9.63 4.41 0.40
N ALA A 38 -10.82 3.89 0.15
CA ALA A 38 -11.13 2.53 0.50
C ALA A 38 -10.16 1.63 -0.28
N GLY A 39 -9.08 1.21 0.39
CA GLY A 39 -8.22 0.14 -0.08
C GLY A 39 -9.01 -1.16 -0.15
N LEU A 40 -8.40 -2.16 -0.76
CA LEU A 40 -8.96 -3.51 -0.76
C LEU A 40 -8.84 -4.12 0.64
N ASP A 41 -9.85 -4.86 1.07
CA ASP A 41 -9.76 -5.63 2.30
C ASP A 41 -8.73 -6.75 2.16
N ALA A 42 -8.09 -7.11 3.28
CA ALA A 42 -7.19 -8.25 3.29
C ALA A 42 -7.93 -9.57 3.10
N ILE A 43 -7.27 -10.50 2.41
CA ILE A 43 -7.69 -11.89 2.28
C ILE A 43 -6.67 -12.71 3.07
N THR A 44 -7.12 -13.40 4.12
CA THR A 44 -6.30 -14.30 4.93
C THR A 44 -7.19 -15.39 5.54
N GLY A 45 -6.59 -16.49 5.99
CA GLY A 45 -7.26 -17.59 6.69
C GLY A 45 -7.71 -18.70 5.74
N ASP A 46 -8.51 -18.36 4.73
CA ASP A 46 -9.11 -19.33 3.81
C ASP A 46 -8.68 -19.07 2.37
N GLN A 47 -8.30 -20.14 1.66
CA GLN A 47 -8.07 -20.11 0.22
C GLN A 47 -9.35 -19.67 -0.50
N VAL A 48 -9.22 -18.71 -1.41
CA VAL A 48 -10.29 -18.29 -2.30
C VAL A 48 -10.06 -18.95 -3.65
N ASP A 49 -10.86 -19.98 -3.93
CA ASP A 49 -10.80 -20.73 -5.18
C ASP A 49 -11.18 -19.88 -6.39
N CYS A 50 -10.57 -20.16 -7.52
CA CYS A 50 -10.94 -19.55 -8.79
C CYS A 50 -12.32 -20.05 -9.25
N GLY A 51 -13.33 -19.16 -9.23
CA GLY A 51 -14.69 -19.44 -9.63
C GLY A 51 -14.86 -19.72 -11.13
N THR A 52 -16.01 -20.27 -11.52
CA THR A 52 -16.35 -20.55 -12.93
C THR A 52 -16.51 -19.29 -13.78
N ASP A 53 -16.65 -18.14 -13.14
CA ASP A 53 -16.67 -16.81 -13.74
C ASP A 53 -15.27 -16.21 -13.95
N GLY A 54 -14.21 -16.95 -13.59
CA GLY A 54 -12.83 -16.51 -13.75
C GLY A 54 -12.37 -15.50 -12.70
N LYS A 55 -12.99 -15.53 -11.50
CA LYS A 55 -12.62 -14.64 -10.39
C LYS A 55 -12.30 -15.39 -9.10
N ALA A 56 -11.32 -14.89 -8.37
CA ALA A 56 -11.03 -15.25 -6.98
C ALA A 56 -11.15 -13.96 -6.16
N ALA A 57 -12.20 -13.88 -5.34
CA ALA A 57 -12.65 -12.63 -4.72
C ALA A 57 -12.87 -11.53 -5.78
N ILE A 58 -12.12 -10.43 -5.70
CA ILE A 58 -12.20 -9.29 -6.61
C ILE A 58 -11.20 -9.37 -7.78
N PHE A 59 -10.28 -10.34 -7.73
CA PHE A 59 -9.23 -10.48 -8.71
C PHE A 59 -9.65 -11.44 -9.82
N ASP A 60 -9.33 -11.10 -11.05
CA ASP A 60 -9.44 -12.05 -12.15
C ASP A 60 -8.39 -13.15 -11.97
N CYS A 61 -8.77 -14.41 -12.18
CA CYS A 61 -7.91 -15.56 -11.99
C CYS A 61 -7.83 -16.41 -13.26
N GLN A 62 -6.63 -16.92 -13.56
CA GLN A 62 -6.38 -17.85 -14.66
C GLN A 62 -5.98 -19.21 -14.08
N GLN A 63 -6.93 -19.89 -13.43
CA GLN A 63 -6.72 -21.19 -12.78
C GLN A 63 -5.70 -21.16 -11.63
N VAL A 64 -5.60 -20.01 -10.95
CA VAL A 64 -4.80 -19.86 -9.73
C VAL A 64 -5.72 -19.42 -8.61
N ASP A 65 -5.54 -20.02 -7.45
CA ASP A 65 -6.28 -19.69 -6.24
C ASP A 65 -5.57 -18.57 -5.48
N ILE A 66 -6.32 -17.77 -4.73
CA ILE A 66 -5.75 -16.73 -3.87
C ILE A 66 -5.71 -17.25 -2.45
N LEU A 67 -4.49 -17.47 -1.94
CA LEU A 67 -4.27 -17.90 -0.56
C LEU A 67 -4.32 -16.72 0.40
N SER A 68 -3.79 -15.58 -0.03
CA SER A 68 -3.84 -14.35 0.76
C SER A 68 -3.59 -13.10 -0.09
N PHE A 69 -4.03 -11.97 0.45
CA PHE A 69 -3.77 -10.63 -0.05
C PHE A 69 -3.65 -9.69 1.16
N LEU A 70 -2.55 -8.96 1.26
CA LEU A 70 -2.37 -7.92 2.26
C LEU A 70 -2.35 -6.55 1.57
N PRO A 71 -3.29 -5.63 1.88
CA PRO A 71 -3.23 -4.28 1.36
C PRO A 71 -2.00 -3.54 1.90
N VAL A 72 -1.55 -2.52 1.17
CA VAL A 72 -0.31 -1.78 1.47
C VAL A 72 -0.27 -1.26 2.91
N GLN A 73 -1.42 -0.81 3.43
CA GLN A 73 -1.56 -0.34 4.81
C GLN A 73 -1.29 -1.44 5.86
N GLN A 74 -1.63 -2.70 5.54
CA GLN A 74 -1.38 -3.84 6.44
C GLN A 74 0.07 -4.35 6.40
N ILE A 75 0.86 -3.89 5.45
CA ILE A 75 2.31 -4.16 5.38
C ILE A 75 3.13 -2.93 5.80
N GLY A 76 2.54 -2.00 6.54
CA GLY A 76 3.22 -0.83 7.09
C GLY A 76 3.33 0.37 6.13
N GLY A 77 2.62 0.32 5.00
CA GLY A 77 2.46 1.40 4.02
C GLY A 77 1.76 2.62 4.58
N SER A 78 2.32 3.80 4.32
CA SER A 78 1.60 5.06 4.45
C SER A 78 0.43 5.11 3.46
N ARG A 79 -0.53 5.98 3.75
CA ARG A 79 -1.62 6.31 2.83
C ARG A 79 -1.12 6.53 1.41
N GLY A 80 -1.80 5.90 0.45
CA GLY A 80 -1.55 6.12 -0.98
C GLY A 80 -0.19 5.64 -1.48
N VAL A 81 0.71 5.18 -0.61
CA VAL A 81 2.07 4.88 -1.01
C VAL A 81 2.10 3.77 -2.05
N GLU A 82 2.89 4.00 -3.08
CA GLU A 82 3.10 3.03 -4.14
C GLU A 82 4.10 1.96 -3.68
N VAL A 83 3.92 0.75 -4.19
CA VAL A 83 4.90 -0.34 -4.13
C VAL A 83 5.71 -0.36 -5.42
N ASN A 84 6.98 -0.73 -5.36
CA ASN A 84 7.82 -0.84 -6.56
C ASN A 84 8.14 -2.29 -6.92
N ASP A 85 8.64 -3.08 -5.98
CA ASP A 85 9.24 -4.38 -6.26
C ASP A 85 9.00 -5.38 -5.13
N VAL A 86 9.00 -6.67 -5.47
CA VAL A 86 8.74 -7.77 -4.54
C VAL A 86 9.77 -8.86 -4.73
N TRP A 87 10.45 -9.22 -3.64
CA TRP A 87 11.48 -10.25 -3.60
C TRP A 87 11.10 -11.35 -2.63
N GLY A 88 11.46 -12.59 -2.95
CA GLY A 88 11.31 -13.74 -2.08
C GLY A 88 12.64 -14.17 -1.48
N TRP A 89 12.64 -14.61 -0.23
CA TRP A 89 13.78 -15.25 0.41
C TRP A 89 13.35 -16.42 1.29
N THR A 90 14.08 -17.52 1.23
CA THR A 90 13.89 -18.68 2.10
C THR A 90 15.09 -18.79 3.03
N ASP A 91 14.83 -18.83 4.33
CA ASP A 91 15.86 -19.09 5.35
C ASP A 91 16.35 -20.54 5.24
N PRO A 92 17.63 -20.79 4.92
CA PRO A 92 18.15 -22.14 4.76
C PRO A 92 18.23 -22.93 6.08
N GLU A 93 18.24 -22.26 7.23
CA GLU A 93 18.32 -22.92 8.54
C GLU A 93 16.94 -23.30 9.06
N SER A 94 15.98 -22.37 8.97
CA SER A 94 14.63 -22.58 9.53
C SER A 94 13.59 -23.04 8.51
N GLY A 95 13.87 -22.94 7.21
CA GLY A 95 12.91 -23.17 6.13
C GLY A 95 11.78 -22.15 6.06
N ARG A 96 11.90 -21.01 6.75
CA ARG A 96 10.89 -19.94 6.71
C ARG A 96 10.99 -19.19 5.40
N GLU A 97 9.85 -18.77 4.88
CA GLU A 97 9.76 -18.03 3.62
C GLU A 97 9.31 -16.60 3.89
N TYR A 98 9.94 -15.65 3.22
CA TYR A 98 9.70 -14.24 3.42
C TYR A 98 9.49 -13.52 2.10
N ALA A 99 8.52 -12.61 2.07
CA ALA A 99 8.39 -11.61 1.03
C ALA A 99 8.96 -10.27 1.55
N LEU A 100 9.79 -9.65 0.71
CA LEU A 100 10.29 -8.31 0.91
C LEU A 100 9.62 -7.41 -0.13
N VAL A 101 8.84 -6.45 0.33
CA VAL A 101 8.07 -5.54 -0.54
C VAL A 101 8.66 -4.16 -0.42
N GLY A 102 9.24 -3.66 -1.50
CA GLY A 102 9.69 -2.29 -1.61
C GLY A 102 8.51 -1.35 -1.78
N ARG A 103 8.54 -0.25 -1.03
CA ARG A 103 7.58 0.86 -1.06
C ARG A 103 8.35 2.15 -1.23
N TYR A 104 7.68 3.18 -1.75
CA TYR A 104 8.27 4.51 -1.82
C TYR A 104 8.61 5.11 -0.44
N ASP A 105 7.99 4.60 0.63
CA ASP A 105 8.22 5.05 2.01
C ASP A 105 9.03 4.04 2.88
N GLY A 106 9.55 2.95 2.30
CA GLY A 106 10.35 1.96 3.03
C GLY A 106 10.35 0.55 2.42
N THR A 107 10.75 -0.45 3.19
CA THR A 107 10.70 -1.86 2.78
C THR A 107 10.01 -2.69 3.84
N SER A 108 9.02 -3.47 3.44
CA SER A 108 8.25 -4.36 4.32
C SER A 108 8.81 -5.77 4.31
N PHE A 109 8.86 -6.38 5.49
CA PHE A 109 9.21 -7.79 5.67
C PHE A 109 7.97 -8.55 6.09
N ILE A 110 7.64 -9.61 5.36
CA ILE A 110 6.43 -10.40 5.56
C ILE A 110 6.84 -11.86 5.63
N ASP A 111 6.49 -12.56 6.70
CA ASP A 111 6.60 -14.02 6.80
C ASP A 111 5.46 -14.64 6.00
N ILE A 112 5.80 -15.39 4.95
CA ILE A 112 4.86 -16.07 4.05
C ILE A 112 4.96 -17.61 4.19
N THR A 113 5.64 -18.11 5.23
CA THR A 113 5.81 -19.55 5.49
C THR A 113 4.46 -20.27 5.56
N ASN A 114 3.43 -19.60 6.10
CA ASN A 114 2.05 -20.01 5.90
C ASN A 114 1.39 -19.06 4.87
N PRO A 115 1.22 -19.48 3.60
CA PRO A 115 0.73 -18.59 2.56
C PRO A 115 -0.75 -18.21 2.73
N GLY A 116 -1.53 -18.95 3.52
CA GLY A 116 -2.90 -18.59 3.87
C GLY A 116 -2.98 -17.56 5.00
N ALA A 117 -1.93 -17.43 5.80
CA ALA A 117 -1.88 -16.50 6.94
C ALA A 117 -0.53 -15.77 6.98
N PRO A 118 -0.20 -14.96 5.96
CA PRO A 118 1.03 -14.19 5.95
C PRO A 118 1.05 -13.20 7.11
N ARG A 119 2.24 -12.95 7.66
CA ARG A 119 2.41 -12.08 8.83
C ARG A 119 3.41 -10.98 8.56
N TYR A 120 2.95 -9.74 8.64
CA TYR A 120 3.84 -8.58 8.62
C TYR A 120 4.78 -8.60 9.84
N LEU A 121 6.08 -8.44 9.57
CA LEU A 121 7.14 -8.52 10.58
C LEU A 121 7.70 -7.16 10.97
N GLY A 122 7.80 -6.24 10.01
CA GLY A 122 8.38 -4.94 10.27
C GLY A 122 8.72 -4.14 9.03
N ASN A 123 9.17 -2.91 9.29
CA ASN A 123 9.57 -1.92 8.31
C ASN A 123 11.07 -1.64 8.42
N LEU A 124 11.77 -1.66 7.29
CA LEU A 124 13.03 -0.94 7.15
C LEU A 124 12.71 0.42 6.51
N ALA A 125 12.91 1.49 7.28
CA ALA A 125 12.72 2.83 6.77
C ALA A 125 13.70 3.12 5.62
N LEU A 126 13.27 3.97 4.69
CA LEU A 126 14.15 4.55 3.69
C LEU A 126 15.32 5.29 4.36
N HIS A 127 16.48 5.27 3.70
CA HIS A 127 17.66 5.92 4.24
C HIS A 127 17.48 7.45 4.23
N GLU A 128 18.13 8.15 5.16
CA GLU A 128 18.12 9.61 5.13
C GLU A 128 18.73 10.11 3.81
N GLY A 129 18.02 11.02 3.12
CA GLY A 129 18.46 11.62 1.86
C GLY A 129 18.06 10.87 0.58
N ALA A 130 17.21 9.84 0.68
CA ALA A 130 16.49 9.23 -0.44
C ALA A 130 15.34 10.13 -0.94
#